data_AF-A0A2X1J4E9-F1
#
_entry.id   AF-A0A2X1J4E9-F1
#
_cell.length_a   1.000
_cell.length_b   1.000
_cell.length_c   1.000
_cell.angle_alpha   90.00
_cell.angle_beta   90.00
_cell.angle_gamma   90.00
#
_symmetry.space_group_name_H-M   'P 1'
#
loop_
_entity.id
_entity.type
_entity.pdbx_description
1 polymer ?
#
loop_
_entity_poly.entity_id
_entity_poly.type
_entity_poly.pdbx_seq_one_letter_code
_entity_poly.pdbx_strand_id
1 'polypeptide(L)' 'MEQVVIVDAIRTPIGPFEEGGAFRNVRAEDLSAHLMRSLLAR' A
#
# COMPACT_ATOMS: atom_id res chain seq x y z
N MET A 1 21.89 -15.41 18.35
CA MET A 1 20.60 -15.62 17.66
C MET A 1 20.09 -14.26 17.26
N GLU A 2 19.88 -14.03 15.97
CA GLU A 2 19.30 -12.77 15.50
C GLU A 2 17.78 -12.84 15.64
N GLN A 3 17.16 -11.78 16.18
CA GLN A 3 15.71 -11.67 16.28
C GLN A 3 15.17 -10.86 15.11
N VAL A 4 14.40 -11.51 14.26
CA VAL A 4 13.68 -10.84 13.18
C VAL A 4 12.46 -10.16 13.78
N VAL A 5 12.38 -8.85 13.61
CA VAL A 5 11.28 -8.01 14.11
C VAL A 5 10.63 -7.24 12.98
N ILE A 6 9.33 -6.98 13.11
CA ILE A 6 8.57 -6.12 12.20
C ILE A 6 8.64 -4.70 12.75
N VAL A 7 9.24 -3.79 11.99
CA VAL A 7 9.43 -2.39 12.41
C VAL A 7 8.21 -1.53 12.06
N ASP A 8 7.65 -1.70 10.87
CA ASP A 8 6.41 -1.01 10.45
C ASP A 8 5.63 -1.89 9.43
N ALA A 9 4.32 -1.70 9.38
CA ALA A 9 3.41 -2.39 8.48
C ALA A 9 2.29 -1.44 8.05
N ILE A 10 2.22 -1.14 6.74
CA ILE A 10 1.20 -0.27 6.16
C ILE A 10 0.57 -0.91 4.93
N ARG A 11 -0.62 -0.42 4.55
CA ARG A 11 -1.36 -0.91 3.39
C ARG A 11 -2.19 0.22 2.76
N THR A 12 -2.59 0.03 1.51
CA THR A 12 -3.62 0.87 0.90
C THR A 12 -5.00 0.50 1.47
N PRO A 13 -5.98 1.41 1.37
CA PRO A 13 -7.38 1.04 1.50
C PRO A 13 -7.74 -0.04 0.49
N ILE A 14 -8.75 -0.84 0.81
CA ILE A 14 -9.32 -1.79 -0.16
C ILE A 14 -10.40 -1.02 -0.92
N GLY A 15 -10.21 -0.88 -2.23
CA GLY A 15 -11.22 -0.27 -3.09
C GLY A 15 -12.42 -1.20 -3.25
N PRO A 16 -13.65 -0.68 -3.35
CA PRO A 16 -14.81 -1.51 -3.62
C PRO A 16 -14.65 -2.22 -4.97
N PHE A 17 -15.06 -3.49 -5.03
CA PHE A 17 -15.03 -4.31 -6.24
C PHE A 17 -16.20 -4.02 -7.21
N GLU A 18 -17.07 -3.07 -6.87
CA GLU A 18 -18.24 -2.66 -7.65
C GLU A 18 -17.87 -1.90 -8.94
N GLU A 19 -18.83 -1.78 -9.87
CA GLU A 19 -18.64 -1.03 -11.12
C GLU A 19 -18.28 0.44 -10.84
N GLY A 20 -16.99 0.75 -11.00
CA GLY A 20 -16.46 2.09 -10.71
C GLY A 20 -15.65 2.17 -9.42
N GLY A 21 -15.15 1.04 -8.90
CA GLY A 21 -14.27 0.98 -7.73
C GLY A 21 -13.20 2.07 -7.67
N ALA A 22 -12.89 2.54 -6.46
CA ALA A 22 -12.04 3.70 -6.21
C ALA A 22 -10.64 3.65 -6.87
N PHE A 23 -10.13 2.45 -7.16
CA PHE A 23 -8.83 2.24 -7.83
C PHE A 23 -8.95 1.73 -9.26
N ARG A 24 -10.13 1.78 -9.90
CA ARG A 24 -10.38 1.23 -11.25
C ARG A 24 -9.41 1.77 -12.30
N ASN A 25 -9.06 3.04 -12.20
CA ASN A 25 -8.19 3.73 -13.15
C ASN A 25 -6.77 3.98 -12.59
N VAL A 26 -6.41 3.34 -11.48
CA VAL A 26 -5.10 3.50 -10.85
C VAL A 26 -4.27 2.25 -11.15
N ARG A 27 -3.04 2.42 -11.62
CA ARG A 27 -2.18 1.26 -11.89
C ARG A 27 -1.66 0.70 -10.56
N ALA A 28 -1.44 -0.60 -10.51
CA ALA A 28 -0.91 -1.26 -9.32
C ALA A 28 0.46 -0.68 -8.89
N GLU A 29 1.31 -0.30 -9.86
CA GLU A 29 2.61 0.33 -9.60
C GLU A 29 2.49 1.68 -8.87
N ASP A 30 1.44 2.46 -9.16
CA ASP A 30 1.20 3.74 -8.48
C ASP A 30 0.86 3.50 -7.00
N LEU A 31 0.06 2.46 -6.72
CA LEU A 31 -0.27 2.05 -5.35
C LEU A 31 0.98 1.55 -4.60
N SER A 32 1.84 0.77 -5.25
CA SER A 32 3.11 0.33 -4.67
C SER A 32 4.05 1.50 -4.39
N ALA A 33 4.19 2.45 -5.34
CA ALA A 33 5.01 3.64 -5.16
C ALA A 33 4.49 4.53 -4.02
N HIS A 34 3.16 4.64 -3.87
CA HIS A 34 2.55 5.36 -2.76
C HIS A 34 2.92 4.75 -1.41
N LEU A 35 2.92 3.41 -1.29
CA LEU A 35 3.34 2.74 -0.05
C LEU A 35 4.81 2.98 0.26
N MET A 36 5.70 2.86 -0.73
CA MET A 36 7.13 3.10 -0.53
C MET A 36 7.40 4.53 -0.05
N ARG A 37 6.76 5.53 -0.67
CA ARG A 37 6.87 6.93 -0.25
C ARG A 37 6.31 7.17 1.15
N SER A 38 5.19 6.52 1.49
CA SER A 38 4.55 6.64 2.80
C SER A 38 5.38 6.02 3.92
N LEU A 39 6.12 4.93 3.64
CA LEU A 39 7.08 4.36 4.60
C LEU A 39 8.26 5.30 4.86
N LEU A 40 8.78 5.96 3.82
CA LEU A 40 9.91 6.90 3.96
C LEU A 40 9.54 8.21 4.66
N ALA A 41 8.26 8.60 4.66
CA ALA A 41 7.78 9.83 5.28
C ALA A 41 7.50 9.70 6.79
N ARG A 42 7.69 8.52 7.36
CA ARG A 42 7.53 8.23 8.79
C ARG A 42 8.87 8.29 9.52
#